data_AF-A0A7V5CXP1-F1
#
_entry.id   AF-A0A7V5CXP1-F1
#
_cell.length_a   1.000
_cell.length_b   1.000
_cell.length_c   1.000
_cell.angle_alpha   90.00
_cell.angle_beta   90.00
_cell.angle_gamma   90.00
#
_symmetry.space_group_name_H-M   'P 1'
#
loop_
_entity.id
_entity.type
_entity.pdbx_description
1 polymer ?
#
loop_
_entity_poly.entity_id
_entity_poly.type
_entity_poly.pdbx_seq_one_letter_code
_entity_poly.pdbx_strand_id
1 'polypeptide(L)'
;MNPDLIAEIQKFTLDARHILEREAAEQLEGLYGWLPDGSFAPVAQYPALGLMPEAAETRKKLESYAEAEKEAGNNPQTVRQTLVRETSFTWLNRFVALKMMEERRLIKETISRLVDSNAYKLWIADEIDPEATRLYEKGDLPTDALGEGPRPRAYRRFIVWECGRLSRDVSVLFDSTNIPSRLFPRPSILKQIIDGLNAPNLAEAWRPGNEESIGWVYQGFNAEELQAAFAKAREQGKKFEPRDIPAVTQLFTIHWVVKFLVENTLGRLWAEMHPDSRLIPKLEYLVPI
;
A
#
# COMPACT_ATOMS: atom_id res chain seq x y z
N MET A 1 9.18 -11.87 -15.84
CA MET A 1 9.97 -10.64 -15.60
C MET A 1 11.45 -11.00 -15.46
N ASN A 2 12.40 -10.13 -15.87
CA ASN A 2 13.84 -10.36 -15.64
C ASN A 2 14.16 -10.26 -14.12
N PRO A 3 14.99 -11.16 -13.56
CA PRO A 3 15.56 -11.05 -12.21
C PRO A 3 15.99 -9.64 -11.76
N ASP A 4 16.63 -8.85 -12.62
CA ASP A 4 17.10 -7.51 -12.24
C ASP A 4 15.93 -6.59 -11.87
N LEU A 5 14.85 -6.61 -12.67
CA LEU A 5 13.66 -5.81 -12.41
C LEU A 5 12.93 -6.27 -11.14
N ILE A 6 12.93 -7.57 -10.87
CA ILE A 6 12.37 -8.13 -9.62
C ILE A 6 13.16 -7.60 -8.41
N ALA A 7 14.49 -7.60 -8.48
CA ALA A 7 15.34 -7.09 -7.41
C ALA A 7 15.11 -5.59 -7.16
N GLU A 8 14.96 -4.80 -8.23
CA GLU A 8 14.63 -3.36 -8.11
C GLU A 8 13.26 -3.14 -7.46
N ILE A 9 12.23 -3.92 -7.82
CA ILE A 9 10.90 -3.86 -7.19
C ILE A 9 11.00 -4.17 -5.69
N GLN A 10 11.71 -5.24 -5.33
CA GLN A 10 11.86 -5.67 -3.94
C GLN A 10 12.61 -4.64 -3.11
N LYS A 11 13.69 -4.07 -3.67
CA LYS A 11 14.46 -2.99 -3.02
C LYS A 11 13.59 -1.76 -2.77
N PHE A 12 12.92 -1.25 -3.80
CA PHE A 12 12.01 -0.11 -3.65
C PHE A 12 10.93 -0.39 -2.61
N THR A 13 10.34 -1.58 -2.64
CA THR A 13 9.28 -1.98 -1.71
C THR A 13 9.75 -1.93 -0.26
N LEU A 14 10.95 -2.45 0.02
CA LEU A 14 11.50 -2.47 1.37
C LEU A 14 11.84 -1.05 1.86
N ASP A 15 12.47 -0.24 1.00
CA ASP A 15 12.77 1.17 1.29
C ASP A 15 11.47 1.95 1.58
N ALA A 16 10.45 1.78 0.73
CA ALA A 16 9.14 2.40 0.88
C ALA A 16 8.43 1.95 2.16
N ARG A 17 8.50 0.66 2.50
CA ARG A 17 7.96 0.11 3.74
C ARG A 17 8.55 0.82 4.95
N HIS A 18 9.87 0.91 5.05
CA HIS A 18 10.54 1.55 6.19
C HIS A 18 10.19 3.03 6.32
N ILE A 19 10.14 3.74 5.19
CA ILE A 19 9.75 5.15 5.15
C ILE A 19 8.32 5.33 5.68
N LEU A 20 7.37 4.51 5.22
CA LEU A 20 5.97 4.60 5.61
C LEU A 20 5.71 4.11 7.05
N GLU A 21 6.40 3.08 7.53
CA GLU A 21 6.31 2.64 8.93
C GLU A 21 6.83 3.72 9.88
N ARG A 22 7.97 4.34 9.56
CA ARG A 22 8.50 5.48 10.33
C ARG A 22 7.51 6.64 10.33
N GLU A 23 6.99 7.01 9.16
CA GLU A 23 6.01 8.09 9.01
C GLU A 23 4.75 7.85 9.85
N ALA A 24 4.18 6.64 9.78
CA ALA A 24 3.00 6.29 10.56
C ALA A 24 3.29 6.33 12.07
N ALA A 25 4.45 5.82 12.50
CA ALA A 25 4.86 5.86 13.91
C ALA A 25 5.05 7.30 14.42
N GLU A 26 5.67 8.17 13.61
CA GLU A 26 5.86 9.59 13.92
C GLU A 26 4.54 10.36 13.97
N GLN A 27 3.60 10.09 13.07
CA GLN A 27 2.26 10.71 13.14
C GLN A 27 1.50 10.26 14.39
N LEU A 28 1.48 8.96 14.67
CA LEU A 28 0.83 8.40 15.86
C LEU A 28 1.35 9.06 17.13
N GLU A 29 2.65 9.19 17.27
CA GLU A 29 3.26 9.79 18.46
C GLU A 29 3.14 11.32 18.47
N GLY A 30 3.50 11.99 17.38
CA GLY A 30 3.68 13.45 17.33
C GLY A 30 2.42 14.26 17.08
N LEU A 31 1.42 13.69 16.40
CA LEU A 31 0.15 14.37 16.10
C LEU A 31 -0.99 13.88 16.98
N TYR A 32 -0.99 12.57 17.25
CA TYR A 32 -2.10 11.91 17.92
C TYR A 32 -1.73 11.37 19.30
N GLY A 33 -0.54 11.64 19.84
CA GLY A 33 -0.13 11.24 21.19
C GLY A 33 -0.26 9.77 21.54
N TRP A 34 -0.25 8.87 20.55
CA TRP A 34 -0.20 7.43 20.75
C TRP A 34 1.26 7.00 20.85
N LEU A 35 1.72 6.84 22.09
CA LEU A 35 3.10 6.61 22.45
C LEU A 35 3.58 5.19 22.08
N PRO A 36 4.90 4.97 21.91
CA PRO A 36 5.46 3.65 21.56
C PRO A 36 5.13 2.53 22.56
N ASP A 37 4.84 2.88 23.82
CA ASP A 37 4.40 1.94 24.85
C ASP A 37 2.90 1.58 24.73
N GLY A 38 2.22 2.03 23.67
CA GLY A 38 0.81 1.74 23.42
C GLY A 38 -0.16 2.60 24.23
N SER A 39 0.33 3.46 25.12
CA SER A 39 -0.48 4.40 25.88
C SER A 39 -0.77 5.69 25.10
N PHE A 40 -1.73 6.45 25.59
CA PHE A 40 -2.13 7.71 25.01
C PHE A 40 -1.80 8.87 25.95
N ALA A 41 -1.00 9.82 25.47
CA ALA A 41 -0.67 11.02 26.21
C ALA A 41 -1.87 12.00 26.29
N PRO A 42 -1.87 12.93 27.28
CA PRO A 42 -2.94 13.91 27.44
C PRO A 42 -3.10 14.83 26.22
N VAL A 43 -4.36 15.05 25.79
CA VAL A 43 -4.71 15.86 24.61
C VAL A 43 -4.10 17.27 24.66
N ALA A 44 -3.99 17.87 25.84
CA ALA A 44 -3.43 19.22 26.03
C ALA A 44 -1.97 19.36 25.58
N GLN A 45 -1.21 18.26 25.46
CA GLN A 45 0.18 18.27 25.00
C GLN A 45 0.30 18.31 23.46
N TYR A 46 -0.81 18.16 22.73
CA TYR A 46 -0.85 18.02 21.28
C TYR A 46 -1.71 19.12 20.64
N PRO A 47 -1.11 20.26 20.26
CA PRO A 47 -1.84 21.43 19.74
C PRO A 47 -2.74 21.12 18.55
N ALA A 48 -2.33 20.20 17.66
CA ALA A 48 -3.11 19.79 16.49
C ALA A 48 -4.52 19.32 16.88
N LEU A 49 -4.68 18.63 18.01
CA LEU A 49 -5.96 18.12 18.50
C LEU A 49 -6.93 19.22 18.94
N GLY A 50 -6.41 20.38 19.36
CA GLY A 50 -7.23 21.55 19.72
C GLY A 50 -7.50 22.48 18.54
N LEU A 51 -6.59 22.55 17.58
CA LEU A 51 -6.65 23.47 16.44
C LEU A 51 -7.42 22.90 15.23
N MET A 52 -7.47 21.58 15.09
CA MET A 52 -7.99 20.92 13.89
C MET A 52 -9.05 19.87 14.24
N PRO A 53 -10.32 20.09 13.86
CA PRO A 53 -11.40 19.11 14.09
C PRO A 53 -11.11 17.72 13.51
N GLU A 54 -10.45 17.69 12.35
CA GLU A 54 -10.04 16.44 11.69
C GLU A 54 -9.03 15.65 12.54
N ALA A 55 -8.08 16.34 13.19
CA ALA A 55 -7.08 15.69 14.05
C ALA A 55 -7.73 15.11 15.32
N ALA A 56 -8.66 15.87 15.93
CA ALA A 56 -9.43 15.42 17.09
C ALA A 56 -10.28 14.18 16.77
N GLU A 57 -10.95 14.16 15.62
CA GLU A 57 -11.75 13.01 15.18
C GLU A 57 -10.87 11.77 14.92
N THR A 58 -9.71 11.95 14.26
CA THR A 58 -8.75 10.85 14.07
C THR A 58 -8.27 10.30 15.42
N ARG A 59 -7.90 11.17 16.38
CA ARG A 59 -7.50 10.75 17.73
C ARG A 59 -8.59 9.90 18.41
N LYS A 60 -9.84 10.35 18.37
CA LYS A 60 -10.97 9.61 18.98
C LYS A 60 -11.14 8.22 18.37
N LYS A 61 -10.98 8.09 17.06
CA LYS A 61 -11.04 6.79 16.36
C LYS A 61 -9.88 5.88 16.74
N LEU A 62 -8.67 6.43 16.88
CA LEU A 62 -7.50 5.68 17.33
C LEU A 62 -7.69 5.16 18.77
N GLU A 63 -8.21 5.99 19.68
CA GLU A 63 -8.54 5.56 21.06
C GLU A 63 -9.59 4.45 21.08
N SER A 64 -10.65 4.62 20.27
CA SER A 64 -11.73 3.63 20.17
C SER A 64 -11.23 2.29 19.61
N TYR A 65 -10.34 2.34 18.61
CA TYR A 65 -9.68 1.16 18.05
C TYR A 65 -8.77 0.48 19.10
N ALA A 66 -7.92 1.25 19.79
CA ALA A 66 -7.03 0.71 20.81
C ALA A 66 -7.78 0.07 21.99
N GLU A 67 -8.88 0.67 22.45
CA GLU A 67 -9.68 0.10 23.54
C GLU A 67 -10.37 -1.19 23.12
N ALA A 68 -10.94 -1.25 21.90
CA ALA A 68 -11.54 -2.47 21.38
C ALA A 68 -10.52 -3.63 21.28
N GLU A 69 -9.30 -3.34 20.83
CA GLU A 69 -8.21 -4.34 20.75
C GLU A 69 -7.75 -4.79 22.15
N LYS A 70 -7.70 -3.87 23.10
CA LYS A 70 -7.39 -4.18 24.50
C LYS A 70 -8.48 -5.03 25.16
N GLU A 71 -9.76 -4.75 24.88
CA GLU A 71 -10.89 -5.58 25.31
C GLU A 71 -10.84 -6.99 24.72
N ALA A 72 -10.31 -7.13 23.49
CA ALA A 72 -10.02 -8.42 22.87
C ALA A 72 -8.78 -9.13 23.47
N GLY A 73 -8.11 -8.53 24.45
CA GLY A 73 -6.95 -9.10 25.14
C GLY A 73 -5.62 -8.86 24.43
N ASN A 74 -5.58 -8.01 23.41
CA ASN A 74 -4.35 -7.71 22.69
C ASN A 74 -3.47 -6.73 23.47
N ASN A 75 -2.16 -6.95 23.41
CA ASN A 75 -1.18 -6.10 24.07
C ASN A 75 -1.12 -4.70 23.39
N PRO A 76 -1.25 -3.58 24.13
CA PRO A 76 -1.31 -2.23 23.54
C PRO A 76 -0.12 -1.85 22.67
N GLN A 77 1.10 -2.26 23.05
CA GLN A 77 2.31 -2.02 22.27
C GLN A 77 2.23 -2.74 20.92
N THR A 78 1.82 -4.02 20.94
CA THR A 78 1.63 -4.82 19.73
C THR A 78 0.53 -4.25 18.83
N VAL A 79 -0.59 -3.81 19.40
CA VAL A 79 -1.70 -3.18 18.64
C VAL A 79 -1.21 -1.97 17.86
N ARG A 80 -0.45 -1.09 18.51
CA ARG A 80 0.15 0.07 17.86
C ARG A 80 1.10 -0.34 16.73
N GLN A 81 1.97 -1.32 16.98
CA GLN A 81 2.92 -1.82 15.97
C GLN A 81 2.20 -2.45 14.76
N THR A 82 1.12 -3.21 15.00
CA THR A 82 0.26 -3.75 13.95
C THR A 82 -0.33 -2.63 13.12
N LEU A 83 -0.90 -1.59 13.74
CA LEU A 83 -1.47 -0.46 13.00
C LEU A 83 -0.43 0.27 12.15
N VAL A 84 0.79 0.47 12.66
CA VAL A 84 1.91 1.06 11.88
C VAL A 84 2.19 0.22 10.64
N ARG A 85 2.32 -1.10 10.80
CA ARG A 85 2.56 -2.02 9.68
C ARG A 85 1.41 -2.00 8.68
N GLU A 86 0.17 -2.11 9.15
CA GLU A 86 -1.03 -2.10 8.31
C GLU A 86 -1.18 -0.80 7.54
N THR A 87 -0.83 0.33 8.15
CA THR A 87 -0.80 1.65 7.50
C THR A 87 0.20 1.68 6.35
N SER A 88 1.43 1.22 6.61
CA SER A 88 2.48 1.12 5.58
C SER A 88 2.06 0.20 4.44
N PHE A 89 1.57 -1.00 4.76
CA PHE A 89 1.07 -1.97 3.78
C PHE A 89 -0.07 -1.40 2.94
N THR A 90 -1.07 -0.78 3.58
CA THR A 90 -2.25 -0.23 2.91
C THR A 90 -1.86 0.86 1.93
N TRP A 91 -1.08 1.85 2.35
CA TRP A 91 -0.71 2.97 1.49
C TRP A 91 0.25 2.56 0.38
N LEU A 92 1.24 1.72 0.67
CA LEU A 92 2.16 1.22 -0.37
C LEU A 92 1.39 0.47 -1.47
N ASN A 93 0.53 -0.48 -1.09
CA ASN A 93 -0.24 -1.24 -2.08
C ASN A 93 -1.18 -0.34 -2.89
N ARG A 94 -1.79 0.68 -2.28
CA ARG A 94 -2.61 1.65 -3.02
C ARG A 94 -1.81 2.48 -4.00
N PHE A 95 -0.63 2.99 -3.61
CA PHE A 95 0.20 3.77 -4.52
C PHE A 95 0.74 2.92 -5.66
N VAL A 96 1.17 1.68 -5.40
CA VAL A 96 1.56 0.73 -6.44
C VAL A 96 0.39 0.45 -7.39
N ALA A 97 -0.80 0.16 -6.86
CA ALA A 97 -1.97 -0.11 -7.70
C ALA A 97 -2.38 1.09 -8.54
N LEU A 98 -2.41 2.30 -7.95
CA LEU A 98 -2.67 3.54 -8.68
C LEU A 98 -1.62 3.76 -9.79
N LYS A 99 -0.33 3.58 -9.49
CA LYS A 99 0.74 3.67 -10.50
C LYS A 99 0.54 2.69 -11.65
N MET A 100 0.25 1.43 -11.34
CA MET A 100 0.04 0.40 -12.35
C MET A 100 -1.22 0.69 -13.19
N MET A 101 -2.31 1.18 -12.59
CA MET A 101 -3.49 1.57 -13.34
C MET A 101 -3.25 2.77 -14.27
N GLU A 102 -2.42 3.74 -13.86
CA GLU A 102 -2.00 4.87 -14.71
C GLU A 102 -1.20 4.41 -15.92
N GLU A 103 -0.16 3.62 -15.70
CA GLU A 103 0.74 3.11 -16.75
C GLU A 103 0.00 2.21 -17.75
N ARG A 104 -1.12 1.61 -17.31
CA ARG A 104 -2.01 0.77 -18.12
C ARG A 104 -3.20 1.53 -18.70
N ARG A 105 -3.28 2.85 -18.48
CA ARG A 105 -4.35 3.73 -18.97
C ARG A 105 -5.75 3.32 -18.53
N LEU A 106 -5.86 2.66 -17.38
CA LEU A 106 -7.14 2.31 -16.74
C LEU A 106 -7.73 3.50 -15.99
N ILE A 107 -6.86 4.38 -15.49
CA ILE A 107 -7.23 5.68 -14.90
C ILE A 107 -6.39 6.80 -15.52
N LYS A 108 -6.84 8.04 -15.33
CA LYS A 108 -6.05 9.22 -15.66
C LYS A 108 -4.86 9.33 -14.68
N GLU A 109 -3.84 10.10 -15.06
CA GLU A 109 -2.69 10.39 -14.20
C GLU A 109 -3.15 11.02 -12.86
N THR A 110 -3.02 10.26 -11.76
CA THR A 110 -3.54 10.55 -10.43
C THR A 110 -2.40 10.85 -9.45
N ILE A 111 -1.33 10.04 -9.43
CA ILE A 111 -0.21 10.13 -8.50
C ILE A 111 1.11 10.52 -9.14
N SER A 112 1.35 10.18 -10.41
CA SER A 112 2.68 10.31 -11.02
C SER A 112 3.26 11.74 -11.00
N ARG A 113 2.41 12.78 -10.88
CA ARG A 113 2.83 14.18 -10.76
C ARG A 113 2.35 14.87 -9.47
N LEU A 114 1.95 14.11 -8.45
CA LEU A 114 1.48 14.66 -7.17
C LEU A 114 0.39 15.73 -7.39
N VAL A 115 0.54 16.90 -6.77
CA VAL A 115 -0.37 18.05 -6.89
C VAL A 115 -0.49 18.61 -8.32
N ASP A 116 0.37 18.16 -9.25
CA ASP A 116 0.33 18.54 -10.66
C ASP A 116 -0.32 17.51 -11.57
N SER A 117 -0.78 16.37 -11.03
CA SER A 117 -1.46 15.30 -11.77
C SER A 117 -2.72 15.79 -12.48
N ASN A 118 -2.92 15.33 -13.72
CA ASN A 118 -4.05 15.77 -14.55
C ASN A 118 -5.42 15.39 -13.97
N ALA A 119 -5.56 14.20 -13.38
CA ALA A 119 -6.81 13.77 -12.76
C ALA A 119 -7.22 14.67 -11.59
N TYR A 120 -6.23 15.09 -10.78
CA TYR A 120 -6.45 16.03 -9.68
C TYR A 120 -6.92 17.40 -10.19
N LYS A 121 -6.25 17.95 -11.20
CA LYS A 121 -6.64 19.25 -11.79
C LYS A 121 -8.04 19.24 -12.38
N LEU A 122 -8.42 18.14 -13.05
CA LEU A 122 -9.79 17.97 -13.55
C LEU A 122 -10.80 17.87 -12.40
N TRP A 123 -10.49 17.09 -11.36
CA TRP A 123 -11.36 16.95 -10.19
C TRP A 123 -11.59 18.28 -9.45
N ILE A 124 -10.58 19.16 -9.39
CA ILE A 124 -10.70 20.53 -8.89
C ILE A 124 -11.58 21.38 -9.82
N ALA A 125 -11.36 21.32 -11.14
CA ALA A 125 -12.13 22.08 -12.12
C ALA A 125 -13.62 21.69 -12.18
N ASP A 126 -13.91 20.42 -11.91
CA ASP A 126 -15.28 19.88 -11.82
C ASP A 126 -15.96 20.19 -10.46
N GLU A 127 -15.27 20.88 -9.55
CA GLU A 127 -15.76 21.28 -8.21
C GLU A 127 -16.37 20.13 -7.38
N ILE A 128 -15.82 18.91 -7.53
CA ILE A 128 -16.35 17.70 -6.88
C ILE A 128 -16.29 17.81 -5.34
N ASP A 129 -15.30 18.52 -4.80
CA ASP A 129 -15.21 18.92 -3.39
C ASP A 129 -14.95 20.45 -3.29
N PRO A 130 -15.97 21.25 -2.92
CA PRO A 130 -15.84 22.70 -2.82
C PRO A 130 -14.77 23.14 -1.80
N GLU A 131 -14.54 22.38 -0.73
CA GLU A 131 -13.51 22.72 0.25
C GLU A 131 -12.12 22.45 -0.33
N ALA A 132 -11.94 21.36 -1.06
CA ALA A 132 -10.68 21.09 -1.74
C ALA A 132 -10.36 22.15 -2.81
N THR A 133 -11.37 22.66 -3.51
CA THR A 133 -11.21 23.76 -4.47
C THR A 133 -10.70 25.03 -3.79
N ARG A 134 -11.31 25.42 -2.66
CA ARG A 134 -10.85 26.56 -1.86
C ARG A 134 -9.43 26.38 -1.31
N LEU A 135 -9.08 25.17 -0.92
CA LEU A 135 -7.74 24.82 -0.44
C LEU A 135 -6.71 24.90 -1.58
N TYR A 136 -7.07 24.47 -2.79
CA TYR A 136 -6.22 24.57 -3.98
C TYR A 136 -5.85 26.03 -4.30
N GLU A 137 -6.83 26.93 -4.28
CA GLU A 137 -6.65 28.36 -4.58
C GLU A 137 -5.73 29.09 -3.59
N LYS A 138 -5.65 28.60 -2.34
CA LYS A 138 -4.80 29.17 -1.29
C LYS A 138 -3.31 28.88 -1.47
N GLY A 139 -2.93 28.00 -2.41
CA GLY A 139 -1.55 27.62 -2.65
C GLY A 139 -0.97 26.67 -1.60
N ASP A 140 0.35 26.67 -1.43
CA ASP A 140 1.05 25.64 -0.64
C ASP A 140 1.37 26.05 0.80
N LEU A 141 1.28 27.34 1.15
CA LEU A 141 1.73 27.85 2.45
C LEU A 141 0.67 28.79 3.07
N PRO A 142 0.64 28.94 4.40
CA PRO A 142 1.47 28.26 5.40
C PRO A 142 1.04 26.79 5.63
N THR A 143 1.92 26.00 6.22
CA THR A 143 1.58 24.63 6.67
C THR A 143 0.75 24.66 7.94
N ASP A 144 -0.22 23.76 8.06
CA ASP A 144 -1.03 23.58 9.26
C ASP A 144 -0.34 22.71 10.33
N ALA A 145 -1.07 22.42 11.41
CA ALA A 145 -0.56 21.63 12.54
C ALA A 145 -0.34 20.13 12.20
N LEU A 146 -0.83 19.65 11.06
CA LEU A 146 -0.53 18.32 10.53
C LEU A 146 0.69 18.33 9.58
N GLY A 147 1.28 19.50 9.35
CA GLY A 147 2.41 19.68 8.43
C GLY A 147 1.99 19.71 6.96
N GLU A 148 0.72 20.01 6.67
CA GLU A 148 0.20 20.10 5.31
C GLU A 148 -0.07 21.56 4.91
N GLY A 149 0.35 21.93 3.70
CA GLY A 149 -0.13 23.15 3.05
C GLY A 149 -1.58 23.00 2.54
N PRO A 150 -2.28 24.10 2.21
CA PRO A 150 -3.64 24.02 1.69
C PRO A 150 -3.78 23.15 0.43
N ARG A 151 -2.96 23.37 -0.61
CA ARG A 151 -3.00 22.60 -1.85
C ARG A 151 -2.59 21.12 -1.66
N PRO A 152 -1.54 20.77 -0.89
CA PRO A 152 -1.28 19.38 -0.51
C PRO A 152 -2.45 18.71 0.22
N ARG A 153 -3.15 19.43 1.11
CA ARG A 153 -4.34 18.92 1.79
C ARG A 153 -5.50 18.66 0.83
N ALA A 154 -5.72 19.56 -0.14
CA ALA A 154 -6.69 19.33 -1.22
C ALA A 154 -6.34 18.07 -2.05
N TYR A 155 -5.05 17.87 -2.34
CA TYR A 155 -4.59 16.68 -3.05
C TYR A 155 -4.77 15.39 -2.24
N ARG A 156 -4.52 15.41 -0.92
CA ARG A 156 -4.84 14.29 -0.03
C ARG A 156 -6.34 13.95 -0.09
N ARG A 157 -7.22 14.95 -0.06
CA ARG A 157 -8.68 14.75 -0.19
C ARG A 157 -9.04 14.10 -1.52
N PHE A 158 -8.41 14.53 -2.63
CA PHE A 158 -8.57 13.90 -3.93
C PHE A 158 -8.14 12.42 -3.93
N ILE A 159 -6.97 12.08 -3.38
CA ILE A 159 -6.50 10.68 -3.33
C ILE A 159 -7.43 9.80 -2.49
N VAL A 160 -7.91 10.30 -1.35
CA VAL A 160 -8.87 9.58 -0.50
C VAL A 160 -10.21 9.40 -1.23
N TRP A 161 -10.68 10.43 -1.95
CA TRP A 161 -11.88 10.35 -2.78
C TRP A 161 -11.72 9.32 -3.91
N GLU A 162 -10.58 9.32 -4.60
CA GLU A 162 -10.30 8.39 -5.70
C GLU A 162 -10.24 6.94 -5.20
N CYS A 163 -9.66 6.70 -4.01
CA CYS A 163 -9.77 5.41 -3.33
C CYS A 163 -11.23 5.03 -3.06
N GLY A 164 -12.03 5.95 -2.50
CA GLY A 164 -13.47 5.71 -2.30
C GLY A 164 -14.21 5.37 -3.60
N ARG A 165 -13.84 6.00 -4.73
CA ARG A 165 -14.39 5.72 -6.06
C ARG A 165 -14.04 4.31 -6.54
N LEU A 166 -12.77 3.93 -6.42
CA LEU A 166 -12.22 2.63 -6.83
C LEU A 166 -12.62 1.47 -5.92
N SER A 167 -12.98 1.77 -4.66
CA SER A 167 -13.48 0.79 -3.69
C SER A 167 -14.75 0.08 -4.15
N ARG A 168 -15.52 0.68 -5.07
CA ARG A 168 -16.69 0.03 -5.67
C ARG A 168 -16.34 -1.19 -6.52
N ASP A 169 -15.15 -1.19 -7.11
CA ASP A 169 -14.66 -2.28 -7.96
C ASP A 169 -13.72 -3.21 -7.18
N VAL A 170 -12.86 -2.65 -6.33
CA VAL A 170 -11.85 -3.39 -5.55
C VAL A 170 -11.82 -2.90 -4.10
N SER A 171 -12.88 -3.21 -3.35
CA SER A 171 -13.08 -2.73 -1.97
C SER A 171 -11.96 -3.14 -1.01
N VAL A 172 -11.49 -4.38 -1.14
CA VAL A 172 -10.42 -4.95 -0.29
C VAL A 172 -9.15 -4.11 -0.26
N LEU A 173 -8.85 -3.39 -1.36
CA LEU A 173 -7.65 -2.56 -1.47
C LEU A 173 -7.95 -1.09 -1.18
N PHE A 174 -9.04 -0.55 -1.73
CA PHE A 174 -9.29 0.89 -1.77
C PHE A 174 -10.27 1.41 -0.72
N ASP A 175 -10.79 0.58 0.18
CA ASP A 175 -11.66 1.03 1.27
C ASP A 175 -11.01 2.15 2.12
N SER A 176 -11.46 3.38 1.93
CA SER A 176 -10.92 4.55 2.61
C SER A 176 -11.52 4.79 4.00
N THR A 177 -12.40 3.91 4.48
CA THR A 177 -13.09 4.08 5.77
C THR A 177 -12.34 3.52 6.97
N ASN A 178 -11.36 2.64 6.72
CA ASN A 178 -10.54 1.98 7.74
C ASN A 178 -9.57 2.93 8.48
N ILE A 179 -9.05 2.47 9.63
CA ILE A 179 -8.11 3.25 10.47
C ILE A 179 -6.80 3.59 9.72
N PRO A 180 -6.14 2.67 9.00
CA PRO A 180 -4.97 2.99 8.18
C PRO A 180 -5.13 4.20 7.26
N SER A 181 -6.34 4.38 6.69
CA SER A 181 -6.64 5.50 5.79
C SER A 181 -6.61 6.87 6.47
N ARG A 182 -6.61 6.93 7.80
CA ARG A 182 -6.50 8.18 8.58
C ARG A 182 -5.06 8.67 8.73
N LEU A 183 -4.09 7.79 8.53
CA LEU A 183 -2.66 8.08 8.63
C LEU A 183 -2.08 8.24 7.22
N PHE A 184 -2.54 9.25 6.50
CA PHE A 184 -2.05 9.56 5.16
C PHE A 184 -0.62 10.13 5.24
N PRO A 185 0.33 9.73 4.38
CA PRO A 185 1.71 10.22 4.45
C PRO A 185 1.80 11.72 4.23
N ARG A 186 2.58 12.42 5.06
CA ARG A 186 2.84 13.87 4.89
C ARG A 186 3.49 14.18 3.54
N PRO A 187 3.35 15.41 3.00
CA PRO A 187 3.71 15.72 1.61
C PRO A 187 5.15 15.37 1.22
N SER A 188 6.12 15.56 2.12
CA SER A 188 7.53 15.20 1.88
C SER A 188 7.73 13.69 1.75
N ILE A 189 7.04 12.90 2.55
CA ILE A 189 7.08 11.44 2.51
C ILE A 189 6.34 10.92 1.29
N LEU A 190 5.15 11.44 1.01
CA LEU A 190 4.41 11.10 -0.20
C LEU A 190 5.27 11.33 -1.44
N LYS A 191 5.94 12.50 -1.53
CA LYS A 191 6.86 12.80 -2.62
C LYS A 191 7.97 11.76 -2.75
N GLN A 192 8.62 11.37 -1.65
CA GLN A 192 9.67 10.34 -1.69
C GLN A 192 9.17 9.00 -2.24
N ILE A 193 7.98 8.56 -1.82
CA ILE A 193 7.38 7.30 -2.29
C ILE A 193 7.04 7.39 -3.79
N ILE A 194 6.41 8.49 -4.23
CA ILE A 194 6.04 8.68 -5.63
C ILE A 194 7.28 8.83 -6.53
N ASP A 195 8.31 9.54 -6.08
CA ASP A 195 9.59 9.64 -6.80
C ASP A 195 10.24 8.25 -6.95
N GLY A 196 10.18 7.41 -5.91
CA GLY A 196 10.61 6.02 -5.98
C GLY A 196 9.82 5.20 -6.99
N LEU A 197 8.48 5.30 -7.01
CA LEU A 197 7.64 4.64 -8.03
C LEU A 197 7.95 5.12 -9.45
N ASN A 198 8.32 6.39 -9.61
CA ASN A 198 8.64 7.01 -10.89
C ASN A 198 10.10 6.79 -11.33
N ALA A 199 10.91 6.09 -10.53
CA ALA A 199 12.31 5.89 -10.83
C ALA A 199 12.49 5.17 -12.19
N PRO A 200 13.42 5.61 -13.06
CA PRO A 200 13.53 5.07 -14.43
C PRO A 200 13.76 3.55 -14.50
N ASN A 201 14.49 2.99 -13.53
CA ASN A 201 14.73 1.56 -13.36
C ASN A 201 13.45 0.75 -13.07
N LEU A 202 12.38 1.39 -12.58
CA LEU A 202 11.09 0.76 -12.31
C LEU A 202 10.03 1.05 -13.36
N ALA A 203 10.31 1.90 -14.36
CA ALA A 203 9.34 2.29 -15.37
C ALA A 203 8.72 1.09 -16.10
N GLU A 204 9.48 0.01 -16.31
CA GLU A 204 8.99 -1.20 -16.95
C GLU A 204 8.12 -2.06 -16.03
N ALA A 205 8.35 -2.04 -14.71
CA ALA A 205 7.61 -2.85 -13.73
C ALA A 205 6.10 -2.59 -13.76
N TRP A 206 5.70 -1.36 -14.09
CA TRP A 206 4.31 -0.93 -14.00
C TRP A 206 3.52 -1.10 -15.32
N ARG A 207 4.23 -1.35 -16.43
CA ARG A 207 3.63 -1.45 -17.77
C ARG A 207 2.76 -2.71 -17.95
N PRO A 208 1.87 -2.73 -18.98
CA PRO A 208 1.19 -3.96 -19.39
C PRO A 208 2.20 -5.08 -19.70
N GLY A 209 1.89 -6.33 -19.33
CA GLY A 209 2.77 -7.50 -19.46
C GLY A 209 3.62 -7.81 -18.23
N ASN A 210 3.60 -6.93 -17.22
CA ASN A 210 4.26 -7.12 -15.93
C ASN A 210 3.22 -7.18 -14.79
N GLU A 211 2.19 -8.01 -14.95
CA GLU A 211 1.12 -8.17 -13.95
C GLU A 211 1.64 -8.73 -12.63
N GLU A 212 2.70 -9.55 -12.67
CA GLU A 212 3.33 -10.15 -11.48
C GLU A 212 4.03 -9.14 -10.55
N SER A 213 4.20 -7.88 -10.96
CA SER A 213 4.82 -6.84 -10.11
C SER A 213 4.14 -6.69 -8.74
N ILE A 214 2.81 -6.84 -8.67
CA ILE A 214 2.08 -6.80 -7.39
C ILE A 214 2.53 -7.94 -6.47
N GLY A 215 2.77 -9.13 -7.04
CA GLY A 215 3.27 -10.28 -6.31
C GLY A 215 4.66 -10.04 -5.74
N TRP A 216 5.55 -9.41 -6.53
CA TRP A 216 6.90 -9.07 -6.09
C TRP A 216 6.93 -7.95 -5.04
N VAL A 217 6.04 -6.96 -5.13
CA VAL A 217 5.81 -5.97 -4.06
C VAL A 217 5.33 -6.67 -2.79
N TYR A 218 4.36 -7.58 -2.88
CA TYR A 218 3.90 -8.31 -1.70
C TYR A 218 4.99 -9.15 -1.04
N GLN A 219 5.80 -9.87 -1.84
CA GLN A 219 6.93 -10.64 -1.33
C GLN A 219 8.00 -9.74 -0.73
N GLY A 220 8.36 -8.64 -1.40
CA GLY A 220 9.34 -7.67 -0.90
C GLY A 220 8.91 -7.08 0.44
N PHE A 221 7.62 -6.76 0.59
CA PHE A 221 7.10 -6.18 1.82
C PHE A 221 7.23 -7.13 3.01
N ASN A 222 7.01 -8.44 2.80
CA ASN A 222 7.06 -9.45 3.85
C ASN A 222 8.43 -10.15 3.98
N ALA A 223 9.44 -9.69 3.24
CA ALA A 223 10.74 -10.37 3.16
C ALA A 223 11.46 -10.45 4.52
N GLU A 224 11.38 -9.39 5.33
CA GLU A 224 12.00 -9.37 6.66
C GLU A 224 11.35 -10.35 7.63
N GLU A 225 10.02 -10.43 7.66
CA GLU A 225 9.30 -11.39 8.51
C GLU A 225 9.56 -12.81 8.06
N LEU A 226 9.57 -13.04 6.74
CA LEU A 226 9.89 -14.33 6.15
C LEU A 226 11.29 -14.79 6.58
N GLN A 227 12.28 -13.91 6.43
CA GLN A 227 13.66 -14.21 6.82
C GLN A 227 13.79 -14.44 8.33
N ALA A 228 13.16 -13.59 9.15
CA ALA A 228 13.19 -13.73 10.61
C ALA A 228 12.52 -15.03 11.09
N ALA A 229 11.39 -15.42 10.49
CA ALA A 229 10.71 -16.67 10.79
C ALA A 229 11.59 -17.88 10.47
N PHE A 230 12.21 -17.90 9.27
CA PHE A 230 13.11 -18.99 8.89
C PHE A 230 14.39 -19.03 9.72
N ALA A 231 14.96 -17.88 10.10
CA ALA A 231 16.13 -17.83 10.98
C ALA A 231 15.79 -18.43 12.36
N LYS A 232 14.66 -18.01 12.98
CA LYS A 232 14.19 -18.60 14.25
C LYS A 232 13.99 -20.12 14.14
N ALA A 233 13.41 -20.60 13.04
CA ALA A 233 13.16 -22.02 12.84
C ALA A 233 14.46 -22.83 12.66
N ARG A 234 15.38 -22.35 11.82
CA ARG A 234 16.65 -23.04 11.51
C ARG A 234 17.65 -22.97 12.65
N GLU A 235 17.80 -21.81 13.28
CA GLU A 235 18.87 -21.55 14.26
C GLU A 235 18.45 -21.91 15.68
N GLN A 236 17.17 -21.73 16.02
CA GLN A 236 16.67 -21.91 17.39
C GLN A 236 15.78 -23.15 17.55
N GLY A 237 15.54 -23.91 16.47
CA GLY A 237 14.67 -25.09 16.46
C GLY A 237 13.22 -24.78 16.83
N LYS A 238 12.81 -23.51 16.77
CA LYS A 238 11.47 -23.07 17.16
C LYS A 238 10.48 -23.35 16.03
N LYS A 239 9.26 -23.76 16.39
CA LYS A 239 8.15 -23.83 15.44
C LYS A 239 7.69 -22.42 15.07
N PHE A 240 7.16 -22.26 13.85
CA PHE A 240 6.51 -21.03 13.44
C PHE A 240 5.35 -20.71 14.40
N GLU A 241 5.29 -19.47 14.86
CA GLU A 241 4.21 -18.96 15.72
C GLU A 241 3.04 -18.45 14.84
N PRO A 242 1.82 -18.28 15.39
CA PRO A 242 0.67 -17.77 14.63
C PRO A 242 0.95 -16.49 13.83
N ARG A 243 1.79 -15.59 14.38
CA ARG A 243 2.22 -14.35 13.72
C ARG A 243 3.14 -14.56 12.51
N ASP A 244 3.86 -15.67 12.45
CA ASP A 244 4.79 -15.99 11.35
C ASP A 244 4.05 -16.64 10.16
N ILE A 245 2.86 -17.22 10.41
CA ILE A 245 2.09 -18.00 9.43
C ILE A 245 1.82 -17.23 8.13
N PRO A 246 1.33 -15.98 8.14
CA PRO A 246 1.05 -15.26 6.90
C PRO A 246 2.28 -15.12 6.00
N ALA A 247 3.43 -14.75 6.58
CA ALA A 247 4.68 -14.56 5.85
C ALA A 247 5.18 -15.86 5.21
N VAL A 248 5.13 -16.99 5.94
CA VAL A 248 5.71 -18.27 5.46
C VAL A 248 4.76 -19.09 4.58
N THR A 249 3.46 -18.81 4.57
CA THR A 249 2.47 -19.60 3.83
C THR A 249 1.89 -18.88 2.60
N GLN A 250 1.83 -17.55 2.61
CA GLN A 250 1.20 -16.78 1.54
C GLN A 250 2.21 -16.33 0.49
N LEU A 251 3.01 -17.26 -0.03
CA LEU A 251 4.01 -16.95 -1.04
C LEU A 251 3.35 -16.75 -2.41
N PHE A 252 3.71 -15.66 -3.08
CA PHE A 252 3.25 -15.41 -4.45
C PHE A 252 3.70 -16.52 -5.41
N THR A 253 2.77 -17.00 -6.23
CA THR A 253 3.02 -18.03 -7.25
C THR A 253 3.48 -17.37 -8.55
N ILE A 254 4.75 -17.59 -8.90
CA ILE A 254 5.40 -16.99 -10.07
C ILE A 254 4.83 -17.50 -11.40
N HIS A 255 4.90 -16.66 -12.44
CA HIS A 255 4.19 -16.88 -13.71
C HIS A 255 4.46 -18.25 -14.36
N TRP A 256 5.72 -18.69 -14.39
CA TRP A 256 6.06 -19.97 -15.02
C TRP A 256 5.44 -21.17 -14.30
N VAL A 257 5.27 -21.12 -12.97
CA VAL A 257 4.62 -22.20 -12.22
C VAL A 257 3.15 -22.28 -12.62
N VAL A 258 2.47 -21.14 -12.73
CA VAL A 258 1.08 -21.08 -13.20
C VAL A 258 0.98 -21.63 -14.63
N LYS A 259 1.85 -21.19 -15.53
CA LYS A 259 1.87 -21.66 -16.92
C LYS A 259 2.14 -23.17 -17.00
N PHE A 260 3.14 -23.67 -16.27
CA PHE A 260 3.42 -25.10 -16.17
C PHE A 260 2.21 -25.91 -15.70
N LEU A 261 1.52 -25.46 -14.63
CA LEU A 261 0.34 -26.14 -14.11
C LEU A 261 -0.81 -26.13 -15.11
N VAL A 262 -1.12 -24.98 -15.71
CA VAL A 262 -2.22 -24.85 -16.69
C VAL A 262 -1.95 -25.69 -17.93
N GLU A 263 -0.72 -25.64 -18.46
CA GLU A 263 -0.38 -26.37 -19.67
C GLU A 263 -0.38 -27.88 -19.44
N ASN A 264 0.09 -28.36 -18.28
CA ASN A 264 0.10 -29.80 -17.97
C ASN A 264 -1.23 -30.34 -17.40
N THR A 265 -2.23 -29.48 -17.17
CA THR A 265 -3.57 -29.89 -16.77
C THR A 265 -4.58 -29.63 -17.89
N LEU A 266 -5.01 -28.38 -18.05
CA LEU A 266 -5.98 -27.98 -19.07
C LEU A 266 -5.39 -28.10 -20.48
N GLY A 267 -4.12 -27.73 -20.66
CA GLY A 267 -3.43 -27.87 -21.95
C GLY A 267 -3.29 -29.34 -22.37
N ARG A 268 -2.95 -30.23 -21.44
CA ARG A 268 -2.91 -31.69 -21.67
C ARG A 268 -4.28 -32.22 -22.08
N LEU A 269 -5.31 -31.94 -21.28
CA LEU A 269 -6.66 -32.39 -21.56
C LEU A 269 -7.13 -31.91 -22.94
N TRP A 270 -6.83 -30.65 -23.28
CA TRP A 270 -7.13 -30.10 -24.60
C TRP A 270 -6.38 -30.83 -25.72
N ALA A 271 -5.09 -31.10 -25.56
CA ALA A 271 -4.27 -31.79 -26.54
C ALA A 271 -4.74 -33.23 -26.81
N GLU A 272 -5.20 -33.93 -25.77
CA GLU A 272 -5.77 -35.28 -25.89
C GLU A 272 -7.10 -35.28 -26.65
N MET A 273 -7.96 -34.29 -26.40
CA MET A 273 -9.26 -34.15 -27.10
C MET A 273 -9.14 -33.60 -28.51
N HIS A 274 -8.14 -32.76 -28.79
CA HIS A 274 -7.94 -32.07 -30.06
C HIS A 274 -6.48 -32.17 -30.54
N PRO A 275 -6.04 -33.36 -31.03
CA PRO A 275 -4.65 -33.59 -31.40
C PRO A 275 -4.14 -32.70 -32.54
N ASP A 276 -5.03 -32.16 -33.37
CA ASP A 276 -4.76 -31.25 -34.49
C ASP A 276 -4.73 -29.76 -34.09
N SER A 277 -4.91 -29.47 -32.80
CA SER A 277 -4.96 -28.11 -32.28
C SER A 277 -3.65 -27.33 -32.50
N ARG A 278 -3.78 -26.15 -33.12
CA ARG A 278 -2.68 -25.17 -33.27
C ARG A 278 -2.20 -24.56 -31.95
N LEU A 279 -2.85 -24.87 -30.83
CA LEU A 279 -2.44 -24.46 -29.49
C LEU A 279 -1.26 -25.30 -29.00
N ILE A 280 -1.21 -26.59 -29.34
CA ILE A 280 -0.23 -27.55 -28.79
C ILE A 280 1.22 -27.07 -28.98
N PRO A 281 1.64 -26.59 -30.17
CA PRO A 281 3.01 -26.11 -30.38
C PRO A 281 3.35 -24.82 -29.61
N LYS A 282 2.36 -24.16 -29.00
CA LYS A 282 2.53 -22.93 -28.21
C LYS A 282 2.57 -23.19 -26.70
N LEU A 283 2.35 -24.43 -26.26
CA LEU A 283 2.43 -24.83 -24.85
C LEU A 283 3.90 -25.11 -24.50
N GLU A 284 4.63 -24.08 -24.11
CA GLU A 284 6.09 -24.09 -23.88
C GLU A 284 6.54 -25.02 -22.74
N TYR A 285 5.67 -25.29 -21.79
CA TYR A 285 5.89 -26.08 -20.57
C TYR A 285 5.17 -27.43 -20.60
N LEU A 286 4.44 -27.75 -21.67
CA LEU A 286 3.79 -29.06 -21.80
C LEU A 286 4.84 -30.17 -21.84
N VAL A 287 4.76 -31.11 -20.89
CA VAL A 287 5.70 -32.23 -20.80
C VAL A 287 5.50 -33.18 -21.99
N PRO A 288 6.55 -33.68 -22.66
CA PRO A 288 6.39 -34.70 -23.70
C PRO A 288 5.76 -35.98 -23.13
N ILE A 289 5.02 -36.72 -23.96
CA ILE A 289 4.46 -38.04 -23.62
C ILE A 289 5.53 -39.11 -23.82
#